data_AF-A3DPJ5-F1
#
_entry.id   AF-A3DPJ5-F1
#
_cell.length_a   1.000
_cell.length_b   1.000
_cell.length_c   1.000
_cell.angle_alpha   90.00
_cell.angle_beta   90.00
_cell.angle_gamma   90.00
#
_symmetry.space_group_name_H-M   'P 1'
#
loop_
_entity.id
_entity.type
_entity.pdbx_description
1 polymer ?
#
loop_
_entity_poly.entity_id
_entity_poly.type
_entity_poly.pdbx_seq_one_letter_code
_entity_poly.pdbx_strand_id
1 'polypeptide(L)'
;MFRRMRKRKYSDITSVSSRFEAEKLLRDLSNKEKSILYILTSKIDDKKKELINNYYKFTGNKPQVVELENYKGKTPVILAERLDKVAKTVEKDNKDLIVFVDIDDLGAKDNTQKYLVVRTIIEALDKHPHIKKAVFFTQRKDVKDLIDYFNTE
;
A
#
# COMPACT_ATOMS: atom_id res chain seq x y z
N MET A 1 -9.43 9.17 -27.50
CA MET A 1 -9.03 7.76 -27.67
C MET A 1 -8.71 7.18 -26.29
N PHE A 2 -9.69 6.57 -25.62
CA PHE A 2 -9.47 5.97 -24.29
C PHE A 2 -8.70 4.67 -24.47
N ARG A 3 -7.41 4.70 -24.12
CA ARG A 3 -6.57 3.50 -24.03
C ARG A 3 -7.26 2.56 -23.05
N ARG A 4 -7.78 1.42 -23.53
CA ARG A 4 -8.25 0.33 -22.66
C ARG A 4 -7.07 -0.06 -21.78
N MET A 5 -7.05 0.41 -20.52
CA MET A 5 -6.13 -0.11 -19.51
C MET A 5 -6.42 -1.61 -19.42
N ARG A 6 -5.42 -2.44 -19.72
CA ARG A 6 -5.50 -3.87 -19.43
C ARG A 6 -5.71 -3.97 -17.92
N LYS A 7 -6.88 -4.45 -17.48
CA LYS A 7 -7.09 -4.87 -16.09
C LYS A 7 -5.91 -5.74 -15.70
N ARG A 8 -5.11 -5.30 -14.72
CA ARG A 8 -4.05 -6.15 -14.19
C ARG A 8 -4.70 -7.37 -13.56
N LYS A 9 -4.06 -8.54 -13.67
CA LYS A 9 -4.40 -9.63 -12.76
C LYS A 9 -4.03 -9.13 -11.37
N TYR A 10 -4.98 -9.07 -10.46
CA TYR A 10 -4.81 -8.50 -9.12
C TYR A 10 -3.90 -9.32 -8.17
N SER A 11 -2.98 -10.13 -8.72
CA SER A 11 -1.88 -10.76 -7.96
C SER A 11 -0.95 -9.74 -7.29
N ASP A 12 -1.07 -8.47 -7.66
CA ASP A 12 -0.32 -7.34 -7.13
C ASP A 12 -0.92 -6.81 -5.81
N ILE A 13 -2.01 -7.41 -5.31
CA ILE A 13 -2.62 -7.05 -4.02
C ILE A 13 -2.60 -8.28 -3.11
N THR A 14 -2.13 -8.10 -1.88
CA THR A 14 -2.06 -9.20 -0.91
C THR A 14 -2.42 -8.70 0.48
N SER A 15 -3.25 -9.45 1.21
CA SER A 15 -3.44 -9.25 2.64
C SER A 15 -2.52 -10.18 3.44
N VAL A 16 -1.94 -9.68 4.52
CA VAL A 16 -1.19 -10.47 5.51
C VAL A 16 -1.75 -10.26 6.89
N SER A 17 -1.76 -11.34 7.67
CA SER A 17 -2.37 -11.36 9.00
C SER A 17 -1.33 -11.27 10.12
N SER A 18 -0.07 -11.54 9.80
CA SER A 18 1.03 -11.46 10.74
C SER A 18 2.12 -10.49 10.27
N ARG A 19 2.79 -9.89 11.25
CA ARG A 19 3.95 -9.05 11.01
C ARG A 19 5.10 -9.84 10.36
N PHE A 20 5.27 -11.10 10.73
CA PHE A 20 6.28 -11.98 10.15
C PHE A 20 6.04 -12.18 8.64
N GLU A 21 4.79 -12.39 8.23
CA GLU A 21 4.42 -12.47 6.80
C GLU A 21 4.67 -11.15 6.07
N ALA A 22 4.32 -10.02 6.69
CA ALA A 22 4.58 -8.69 6.14
C ALA A 22 6.09 -8.47 5.90
N GLU A 23 6.91 -8.74 6.91
CA GLU A 23 8.37 -8.57 6.82
C GLU A 23 8.99 -9.53 5.80
N LYS A 24 8.53 -10.78 5.74
CA LYS A 24 8.98 -11.74 4.73
C LYS A 24 8.62 -11.27 3.31
N LEU A 25 7.39 -10.82 3.09
CA LEU A 25 6.98 -10.29 1.78
C LEU A 25 7.79 -9.05 1.41
N LEU A 26 7.99 -8.12 2.34
CA LEU A 26 8.79 -6.93 2.09
C LEU A 26 10.24 -7.32 1.73
N ARG A 27 10.80 -8.32 2.41
CA ARG A 27 12.12 -8.87 2.09
C ARG A 27 12.17 -9.47 0.68
N ASP A 28 11.21 -10.32 0.33
CA ASP A 28 11.15 -10.97 -0.99
C ASP A 28 10.99 -9.95 -2.13
N LEU A 29 10.24 -8.87 -1.89
CA LEU A 29 10.06 -7.78 -2.85
C LEU A 29 11.29 -6.87 -2.94
N SER A 30 12.05 -6.75 -1.84
CA SER A 30 13.20 -5.86 -1.73
C SER A 30 14.50 -6.35 -2.36
N ASN A 31 14.62 -7.65 -2.69
CA ASN A 31 15.74 -8.16 -3.49
C ASN A 31 15.83 -7.54 -4.90
N LYS A 32 14.90 -6.64 -5.25
CA LYS A 32 14.94 -5.78 -6.44
C LYS A 32 15.33 -4.36 -6.01
N GLU A 33 16.60 -4.00 -6.20
CA GLU A 33 17.24 -2.73 -5.79
C GLU A 33 16.50 -1.43 -6.19
N LYS A 34 15.49 -1.51 -7.06
CA LYS A 34 14.72 -0.38 -7.59
C LYS A 34 13.44 -0.05 -6.82
N SER A 35 13.13 -0.72 -5.71
CA SER A 35 11.83 -0.55 -5.04
C SER A 35 11.86 0.45 -3.87
N ILE A 36 10.92 1.39 -3.86
CA ILE A 36 10.64 2.30 -2.73
C ILE A 36 9.40 1.77 -1.99
N LEU A 37 9.49 1.70 -0.67
CA LEU A 37 8.37 1.36 0.19
C LEU A 37 7.59 2.62 0.57
N TYR A 38 6.29 2.63 0.31
CA TYR A 38 5.34 3.64 0.75
C TYR A 38 4.46 3.08 1.85
N ILE A 39 4.60 3.63 3.07
CA ILE A 39 3.88 3.15 4.25
C ILE A 39 2.73 4.09 4.55
N LEU A 40 1.53 3.52 4.63
CA LEU A 40 0.31 4.21 5.04
C LEU A 40 -0.11 3.75 6.45
N THR A 41 -0.09 4.69 7.40
CA THR A 41 -0.36 4.43 8.82
C THR A 41 -1.01 5.65 9.48
N SER A 42 -1.74 5.50 10.58
CA SER A 42 -2.23 6.67 11.33
C SER A 42 -1.17 7.27 12.26
N LYS A 43 -0.25 6.43 12.76
CA LYS A 43 0.87 6.84 13.61
C LYS A 43 2.07 5.92 13.46
N ILE A 44 3.27 6.50 13.54
CA ILE A 44 4.52 5.72 13.64
C ILE A 44 4.79 5.32 15.11
N ASP A 45 4.35 4.12 15.49
CA ASP A 45 4.74 3.50 16.76
C ASP A 45 6.09 2.76 16.66
N ASP A 46 6.63 2.31 17.78
CA ASP A 46 7.95 1.66 17.83
C ASP A 46 8.03 0.37 17.00
N LYS A 47 6.91 -0.35 16.82
CA LYS A 47 6.86 -1.55 15.97
C LYS A 47 6.99 -1.16 14.51
N LYS A 48 6.32 -0.09 14.07
CA LYS A 48 6.44 0.42 12.70
C LYS A 48 7.81 1.03 12.44
N LYS A 49 8.42 1.71 13.42
CA LYS A 49 9.83 2.16 13.34
C LYS A 49 10.78 1.00 13.12
N GLU A 50 10.59 -0.09 13.85
CA GLU A 50 11.41 -1.30 13.68
C GLU A 50 11.24 -1.90 12.27
N LEU A 51 10.01 -1.99 11.76
CA LEU A 51 9.75 -2.45 10.39
C LEU A 51 10.41 -1.53 9.33
N ILE A 52 10.31 -0.21 9.49
CA ILE A 52 10.97 0.80 8.65
C ILE A 52 12.49 0.63 8.67
N ASN A 53 13.06 0.49 9.87
CA ASN A 53 14.50 0.33 10.06
C ASN A 53 15.00 -0.98 9.47
N ASN A 54 14.25 -2.06 9.63
CA ASN A 54 14.57 -3.35 9.05
C ASN A 54 14.53 -3.26 7.52
N TYR A 55 13.49 -2.66 6.93
CA TYR A 55 13.45 -2.42 5.48
C TYR A 55 14.66 -1.63 4.99
N TYR A 56 15.02 -0.53 5.67
CA TYR A 56 16.18 0.26 5.29
C TYR A 56 17.49 -0.54 5.35
N LYS A 57 17.69 -1.35 6.40
CA LYS A 57 18.85 -2.23 6.53
C LYS A 57 18.94 -3.26 5.39
N PHE A 58 17.81 -3.78 4.92
CA PHE A 58 17.80 -4.80 3.87
C PHE A 58 17.94 -4.22 2.46
N THR A 59 17.41 -3.02 2.23
CA THR A 59 17.26 -2.47 0.87
C THR A 59 18.25 -1.35 0.55
N GLY A 60 18.85 -0.73 1.57
CA GLY A 60 19.56 0.56 1.44
C GLY A 60 18.65 1.73 1.06
N ASN A 61 17.35 1.52 0.84
CA ASN A 61 16.38 2.51 0.41
C ASN A 61 15.54 2.98 1.59
N LYS A 62 15.51 4.30 1.83
CA LYS A 62 14.69 4.86 2.91
C LYS A 62 13.20 4.79 2.54
N PRO A 63 12.33 4.17 3.36
CA PRO A 63 10.89 4.19 3.10
C PRO A 63 10.34 5.61 3.08
N GLN A 64 9.36 5.85 2.22
CA GLN A 64 8.51 7.02 2.30
C GLN A 64 7.33 6.68 3.22
N VAL A 65 7.22 7.38 4.35
CA VAL A 65 6.15 7.15 5.32
C VAL A 65 5.16 8.30 5.23
N VAL A 66 3.88 7.96 5.13
CA VAL A 66 2.79 8.92 5.17
C VAL A 66 1.88 8.57 6.33
N GLU A 67 1.90 9.48 7.30
CA GLU A 67 0.97 9.46 8.42
C GLU A 67 -0.33 10.13 8.00
N LEU A 68 -1.44 9.39 8.12
CA LEU A 68 -2.79 9.88 7.92
C LEU A 68 -3.50 9.91 9.28
N GLU A 69 -3.43 11.04 9.97
CA GLU A 69 -4.17 11.24 11.22
C GLU A 69 -5.68 11.30 10.94
N ASN A 70 -6.43 10.37 11.54
CA ASN A 70 -7.89 10.25 11.49
C ASN A 70 -8.50 10.12 10.07
N TYR A 71 -8.98 8.91 9.75
CA TYR A 71 -9.86 8.69 8.60
C TYR A 71 -11.19 9.44 8.78
N LYS A 72 -11.27 10.64 8.20
CA LYS A 72 -12.47 11.47 8.07
C LYS A 72 -12.97 11.40 6.63
N GLY A 73 -14.15 11.96 6.32
CA GLY A 73 -14.76 11.85 4.99
C GLY A 73 -13.89 12.28 3.79
N LYS A 74 -12.86 13.12 3.98
CA LYS A 74 -11.92 13.54 2.92
C LYS A 74 -10.67 12.67 2.79
N THR A 75 -10.45 11.70 3.68
CA THR A 75 -9.20 10.92 3.73
C THR A 75 -8.95 10.07 2.47
N PRO A 76 -9.95 9.46 1.80
CA PRO A 76 -9.73 8.77 0.53
C PRO A 76 -9.19 9.69 -0.57
N VAL A 77 -9.68 10.93 -0.65
CA VAL A 77 -9.23 11.92 -1.64
C VAL A 77 -7.78 12.31 -1.36
N ILE A 78 -7.45 12.60 -0.10
CA ILE A 78 -6.08 12.94 0.32
C ILE A 78 -5.13 11.77 0.05
N LEU A 79 -5.58 10.54 0.30
CA LEU A 79 -4.82 9.33 0.00
C LEU A 79 -4.53 9.21 -1.51
N ALA A 80 -5.56 9.39 -2.34
CA ALA A 80 -5.42 9.32 -3.80
C ALA A 80 -4.42 10.35 -4.33
N GLU A 81 -4.53 11.60 -3.88
CA GLU A 81 -3.63 12.69 -4.27
C GLU A 81 -2.17 12.42 -3.85
N ARG A 82 -1.96 11.94 -2.62
CA ARG A 82 -0.62 11.61 -2.13
C ARG A 82 0.00 10.43 -2.87
N LEU A 83 -0.77 9.36 -3.10
CA LEU A 83 -0.32 8.21 -3.87
C LEU A 83 0.05 8.61 -5.30
N ASP A 84 -0.78 9.43 -5.97
CA ASP A 84 -0.48 9.92 -7.33
C ASP A 84 0.82 10.74 -7.37
N LYS A 85 1.04 11.63 -6.38
CA LYS A 85 2.27 12.42 -6.27
C LYS A 85 3.51 11.55 -6.06
N VAL A 86 3.42 10.58 -5.15
CA VAL A 86 4.54 9.67 -4.87
C VAL A 86 4.82 8.77 -6.06
N ALA A 87 3.80 8.16 -6.66
CA ALA A 87 3.96 7.31 -7.83
C ALA A 87 4.67 8.04 -8.98
N LYS A 88 4.27 9.29 -9.28
CA LYS A 88 4.95 10.13 -10.29
C LYS A 88 6.39 10.47 -9.95
N THR A 89 6.71 10.65 -8.67
CA THR A 89 8.08 10.95 -8.22
C THR A 89 8.97 9.72 -8.38
N VAL A 90 8.48 8.56 -7.92
CA VAL A 90 9.20 7.28 -8.01
C VAL A 90 9.37 6.84 -9.48
N GLU A 91 8.39 7.09 -10.33
CA GLU A 91 8.48 6.88 -11.78
C GLU A 91 9.60 7.71 -12.41
N LYS A 92 9.72 9.00 -12.07
CA LYS A 92 10.81 9.87 -12.56
C LYS A 92 12.19 9.37 -12.18
N ASP A 93 12.31 8.76 -11.00
CA ASP A 93 13.56 8.18 -10.51
C ASP A 93 13.85 6.79 -11.11
N ASN A 94 13.03 6.32 -12.06
CA ASN A 94 13.10 4.98 -12.67
C ASN A 94 13.06 3.84 -11.63
N LYS A 95 12.24 4.04 -10.59
CA LYS A 95 12.04 3.13 -9.48
C LYS A 95 10.62 2.56 -9.50
N ASP A 96 10.44 1.48 -8.75
CA ASP A 96 9.17 0.83 -8.52
C ASP A 96 8.63 1.22 -7.13
N LEU A 97 7.30 1.29 -6.99
CA LEU A 97 6.63 1.59 -5.71
C LEU A 97 5.97 0.33 -5.15
N ILE A 98 6.24 0.04 -3.89
CA ILE A 98 5.50 -0.95 -3.10
C ILE A 98 4.70 -0.17 -2.06
N VAL A 99 3.40 -0.42 -1.99
CA VAL A 99 2.52 0.21 -1.01
C VAL A 99 2.26 -0.76 0.13
N PHE A 100 2.48 -0.31 1.36
CA PHE A 100 2.16 -1.05 2.57
C PHE A 100 1.10 -0.28 3.35
N VAL A 101 0.00 -0.95 3.69
CA VAL A 101 -1.16 -0.35 4.34
C VAL A 101 -1.48 -1.11 5.61
N ASP A 102 -1.37 -0.45 6.76
CA ASP A 102 -1.90 -0.97 8.02
C ASP A 102 -3.34 -0.45 8.18
N ILE A 103 -4.31 -1.21 7.67
CA ILE A 103 -5.70 -0.74 7.62
C ILE A 103 -6.35 -0.67 9.01
N ASP A 104 -5.92 -1.54 9.92
CA ASP A 104 -6.43 -1.59 11.28
C ASP A 104 -5.91 -0.39 12.08
N ASP A 105 -4.70 0.09 11.78
CA ASP A 105 -4.14 1.30 12.37
C ASP A 105 -4.74 2.60 11.82
N LEU A 106 -5.22 2.63 10.57
CA LEU A 106 -5.74 3.85 9.92
C LEU A 106 -6.99 4.45 10.58
N GLY A 107 -7.54 3.81 11.61
CA GLY A 107 -8.73 4.27 12.30
C GLY A 107 -9.98 4.21 11.41
N ALA A 108 -9.93 3.45 10.30
CA ALA A 108 -11.07 3.17 9.45
C ALA A 108 -12.04 2.24 10.21
N LYS A 109 -13.02 2.83 10.89
CA LYS A 109 -13.87 2.12 11.86
C LYS A 109 -14.94 1.28 11.18
N ASP A 110 -15.52 1.79 10.09
CA ASP A 110 -16.61 1.16 9.35
C ASP A 110 -16.16 0.54 8.01
N ASN A 111 -16.99 -0.35 7.48
CA ASN A 111 -16.72 -1.10 6.26
C ASN A 111 -16.65 -0.20 5.02
N THR A 112 -17.35 0.93 5.01
CA THR A 112 -17.34 1.90 3.91
C THR A 112 -15.98 2.58 3.80
N GLN A 113 -15.42 3.04 4.92
CA GLN A 113 -14.10 3.67 4.95
C GLN A 113 -13.02 2.70 4.48
N LYS A 114 -13.07 1.46 4.96
CA LYS A 114 -12.14 0.39 4.53
C LYS A 114 -12.25 0.09 3.05
N TYR A 115 -13.47 -0.05 2.54
CA TYR A 115 -13.74 -0.22 1.12
C TYR A 115 -13.13 0.93 0.30
N LEU A 116 -13.32 2.18 0.73
CA LEU A 116 -12.76 3.34 0.05
C LEU A 116 -11.22 3.34 0.05
N VAL A 117 -10.56 2.89 1.12
CA VAL A 117 -9.10 2.75 1.16
C VAL A 117 -8.64 1.73 0.13
N VAL A 118 -9.20 0.52 0.18
CA VAL A 118 -8.82 -0.60 -0.70
C VAL A 118 -9.05 -0.20 -2.16
N ARG A 119 -10.22 0.36 -2.47
CA ARG A 119 -10.56 0.86 -3.80
C ARG A 119 -9.59 1.94 -4.28
N THR A 120 -9.24 2.91 -3.42
CA THR A 120 -8.29 3.98 -3.79
C THR A 120 -6.91 3.43 -4.16
N ILE A 121 -6.44 2.44 -3.42
CA ILE A 121 -5.15 1.77 -3.68
C ILE A 121 -5.22 1.00 -5.00
N ILE A 122 -6.33 0.32 -5.27
CA ILE A 122 -6.57 -0.40 -6.54
C ILE A 122 -6.57 0.56 -7.72
N GLU A 123 -7.34 1.65 -7.64
CA GLU A 123 -7.39 2.67 -8.70
C GLU A 123 -6.00 3.27 -8.95
N ALA A 124 -5.18 3.45 -7.90
CA ALA A 124 -3.79 3.88 -8.04
C ALA A 124 -2.91 2.83 -8.74
N LEU A 125 -3.05 1.54 -8.41
CA LEU A 125 -2.33 0.44 -9.08
C LEU A 125 -2.65 0.37 -10.57
N ASP A 126 -3.92 0.53 -10.94
CA ASP A 126 -4.37 0.51 -12.33
C ASP A 126 -3.86 1.73 -13.11
N LYS A 127 -3.85 2.90 -12.46
CA LYS A 127 -3.41 4.16 -13.07
C LYS A 127 -1.90 4.25 -13.22
N HIS A 128 -1.13 3.65 -12.30
CA HIS A 128 0.32 3.81 -12.22
C HIS A 128 1.07 2.47 -12.35
N PRO A 129 1.59 2.13 -13.54
CA PRO A 129 2.26 0.86 -13.78
C PRO A 129 3.55 0.61 -12.95
N HIS A 130 4.11 1.66 -12.37
CA HIS A 130 5.28 1.60 -11.49
C HIS A 130 4.93 1.19 -10.06
N ILE A 131 3.65 1.25 -9.67
CA ILE A 131 3.20 0.61 -8.44
C ILE A 131 3.12 -0.89 -8.73
N LYS A 132 4.01 -1.66 -8.11
CA LYS A 132 4.15 -3.10 -8.39
C LYS A 132 3.35 -3.97 -7.44
N LYS A 133 3.17 -3.51 -6.21
CA LYS A 133 2.47 -4.30 -5.20
C LYS A 133 1.84 -3.43 -4.13
N ALA A 134 0.68 -3.85 -3.64
CA ALA A 134 0.06 -3.37 -2.42
C ALA A 134 -0.05 -4.51 -1.41
N VAL A 135 0.43 -4.27 -0.19
CA VAL A 135 0.38 -5.21 0.93
C VAL A 135 -0.48 -4.59 2.02
N PHE A 136 -1.59 -5.24 2.35
CA PHE A 136 -2.50 -4.85 3.42
C PHE A 136 -2.20 -5.69 4.66
N PHE A 137 -1.74 -5.07 5.74
CA PHE A 137 -1.70 -5.70 7.06
C PHE A 137 -3.05 -5.54 7.73
N THR A 138 -3.70 -6.68 8.02
CA THR A 138 -4.99 -6.70 8.71
C THR A 138 -5.25 -8.05 9.36
N GLN A 139 -5.84 -8.01 10.56
CA GLN A 139 -6.35 -9.22 11.22
C GLN A 139 -7.83 -9.46 10.94
N ARG A 140 -8.51 -8.53 10.25
CA ARG A 140 -9.96 -8.59 10.07
C ARG A 140 -10.34 -9.29 8.76
N LYS A 141 -11.27 -10.25 8.86
CA LYS A 141 -11.78 -11.03 7.72
C LYS A 141 -12.47 -10.16 6.66
N ASP A 142 -13.22 -9.15 7.09
CA ASP A 142 -13.94 -8.23 6.20
C ASP A 142 -13.03 -7.51 5.19
N VAL A 143 -11.82 -7.12 5.59
CA VAL A 143 -10.85 -6.49 4.67
C VAL A 143 -10.29 -7.52 3.70
N LYS A 144 -10.03 -8.74 4.18
CA LYS A 144 -9.58 -9.83 3.32
C LYS A 144 -10.62 -10.14 2.24
N ASP A 145 -11.88 -10.25 2.63
CA ASP A 145 -13.00 -10.49 1.71
C ASP A 145 -13.13 -9.36 0.67
N LEU A 146 -12.90 -8.10 1.08
CA LEU A 146 -12.87 -6.95 0.16
C LEU A 146 -11.72 -7.06 -0.86
N ILE A 147 -10.52 -7.44 -0.41
CA ILE A 147 -9.37 -7.63 -1.29
C ILE A 147 -9.63 -8.79 -2.26
N ASP A 148 -10.18 -9.90 -1.77
CA ASP A 148 -10.51 -11.07 -2.59
C ASP A 148 -11.61 -10.75 -3.62
N TYR A 149 -12.61 -9.95 -3.26
CA TYR A 149 -13.62 -9.41 -4.19
C TYR A 149 -12.98 -8.67 -5.35
N PHE A 150 -12.13 -7.68 -5.07
CA PHE A 150 -11.47 -6.93 -6.12
C PHE A 150 -10.47 -7.78 -6.92
N ASN A 151 -9.92 -8.84 -6.32
CA ASN A 151 -9.02 -9.74 -7.03
C ASN A 151 -9.73 -10.65 -8.06
N THR A 152 -11.04 -10.82 -7.92
CA THR A 152 -11.87 -11.71 -8.75
C THR A 152 -12.67 -10.99 -9.83
N GLU A 153 -12.81 -9.66 -9.76
CA GLU A 153 -13.40 -8.80 -10.81
C GLU A 153 -12.49 -8.58 -12.04
#